data_AF-A0AA90P0X2-F1
#
_entry.id   AF-A0AA90P0X2-F1
#
_cell.length_a   1.000
_cell.length_b   1.000
_cell.length_c   1.000
_cell.angle_alpha   90.00
_cell.angle_beta   90.00
_cell.angle_gamma   90.00
#
_symmetry.space_group_name_H-M   'P 1'
#
loop_
_entity.id
_entity.type
_entity.pdbx_description
1 polymer ?
#
loop_
_entity_poly.entity_id
_entity_poly.type
_entity_poly.pdbx_seq_one_letter_code
_entity_poly.pdbx_strand_id
1 'polypeptide(L)'
;MNTLPYKKYINEVLKGHIDTLILSLLHRRDMYGFELAKIVREKSDDQFELKEGTLYLSLKRLEKNEWISSYWGDEQGPGGRRKYYRLTSVGEEGFKQKRLEWEFVKDVIDSFLDWGK
;
A
#
# COMPACT_ATOMS: atom_id res chain seq x y z
N MET A 1 8.65 17.07 20.06
CA MET A 1 8.91 15.62 20.20
C MET A 1 9.96 15.22 19.17
N ASN A 2 11.16 14.82 19.59
CA ASN A 2 12.19 14.31 18.69
C ASN A 2 11.77 12.92 18.20
N THR A 3 11.41 12.79 16.92
CA THR A 3 11.26 11.48 16.28
C THR A 3 12.61 10.77 16.25
N LEU A 4 12.67 9.56 16.79
CA LEU A 4 13.87 8.72 16.74
C LEU A 4 14.36 8.56 15.28
N PRO A 5 15.69 8.60 15.00
CA PRO A 5 16.23 8.52 13.64
C PRO A 5 15.70 7.32 12.83
N TYR A 6 15.47 6.18 13.49
CA TYR A 6 14.92 4.98 12.87
C TYR A 6 13.49 5.17 12.33
N LYS A 7 12.65 6.00 12.97
CA LYS A 7 11.30 6.30 12.45
C LYS A 7 11.34 7.01 11.10
N LYS A 8 12.33 7.89 10.89
CA LYS A 8 12.51 8.58 9.60
C LYS A 8 12.85 7.56 8.49
N TYR A 9 13.78 6.66 8.78
CA TYR A 9 14.15 5.59 7.85
C TYR A 9 12.98 4.66 7.51
N ILE A 10 12.23 4.17 8.51
CA ILE A 10 11.04 3.34 8.27
C ILE A 10 10.05 4.06 7.36
N ASN A 11 9.80 5.35 7.61
CA ASN A 11 8.89 6.14 6.79
C ASN A 11 9.36 6.28 5.34
N GLU A 12 10.67 6.39 5.11
CA GLU A 12 11.24 6.41 3.74
C GLU A 12 11.07 5.05 3.05
N VAL A 13 11.33 3.96 3.77
CA VAL A 13 11.10 2.59 3.26
C VAL A 13 9.62 2.38 2.91
N LEU A 14 8.70 2.72 3.81
CA LEU A 14 7.26 2.58 3.57
C LEU A 14 6.77 3.45 2.40
N LYS A 15 7.29 4.68 2.26
CA LYS A 15 7.00 5.54 1.10
C LYS A 15 7.44 4.92 -0.22
N GLY A 16 8.54 4.17 -0.22
CA GLY A 16 9.01 3.41 -1.38
C GLY A 16 8.11 2.23 -1.77
N HIS A 17 7.23 1.78 -0.86
CA HIS A 17 6.41 0.57 -1.03
C HIS A 17 4.91 0.85 -1.00
N ILE A 18 4.46 2.10 -1.16
CA ILE A 18 3.04 2.48 -1.10
C ILE A 18 2.19 1.67 -2.09
N ASP A 19 2.70 1.44 -3.30
CA ASP A 19 2.01 0.64 -4.32
C ASP A 19 1.78 -0.80 -3.83
N THR A 20 2.81 -1.43 -3.28
CA THR A 20 2.72 -2.78 -2.69
C THR A 20 1.72 -2.82 -1.53
N LEU A 21 1.71 -1.80 -0.67
CA LEU A 21 0.74 -1.71 0.42
C LEU A 21 -0.69 -1.64 -0.11
N ILE A 22 -0.97 -0.77 -1.09
CA ILE A 22 -2.31 -0.65 -1.68
C ILE A 22 -2.74 -1.94 -2.37
N LEU A 23 -1.87 -2.55 -3.19
CA LEU A 23 -2.16 -3.82 -3.86
C LEU A 23 -2.46 -4.92 -2.85
N SER A 24 -1.72 -4.98 -1.73
CA SER A 24 -1.95 -5.98 -0.68
C SER A 24 -3.33 -5.83 0.00
N LEU A 25 -3.84 -4.60 0.10
CA LEU A 25 -5.17 -4.33 0.64
C LEU A 25 -6.25 -4.69 -0.38
N LEU A 26 -6.07 -4.28 -1.64
CA LEU A 26 -7.02 -4.56 -2.72
C LEU A 26 -7.07 -6.04 -3.09
N HIS A 27 -6.01 -6.80 -2.84
CA HIS A 27 -6.01 -8.26 -2.97
C HIS A 27 -6.96 -8.94 -1.97
N ARG A 28 -7.33 -8.28 -0.88
CA ARG A 28 -8.29 -8.84 0.10
C ARG A 28 -9.74 -8.54 -0.28
N ARG A 29 -10.01 -7.35 -0.78
CA ARG A 29 -11.32 -6.88 -1.26
C ARG A 29 -11.19 -5.51 -1.92
N ASP A 30 -12.21 -5.13 -2.67
CA ASP A 30 -12.36 -3.78 -3.18
C ASP A 30 -12.46 -2.77 -2.03
N MET A 31 -11.81 -1.61 -2.17
CA MET A 31 -11.76 -0.55 -1.16
C MET A 31 -11.80 0.83 -1.80
N TYR A 32 -12.34 1.82 -1.08
CA TYR A 32 -12.23 3.23 -1.47
C TYR A 32 -11.07 3.93 -0.74
N GLY A 33 -10.66 5.11 -1.25
CA GLY A 33 -9.42 5.78 -0.83
C GLY A 33 -9.28 5.98 0.69
N PHE A 34 -10.34 6.37 1.38
CA PHE A 34 -10.31 6.54 2.82
C PHE A 34 -10.08 5.23 3.58
N GLU A 35 -10.67 4.10 3.14
CA GLU A 35 -10.40 2.80 3.78
C GLU A 35 -8.95 2.39 3.63
N LEU A 36 -8.37 2.60 2.44
CA LEU A 36 -6.96 2.31 2.18
C LEU A 36 -6.05 3.09 3.16
N ALA A 37 -6.23 4.41 3.25
CA ALA A 37 -5.45 5.25 4.15
C ALA A 37 -5.65 4.86 5.63
N LYS A 38 -6.89 4.56 6.02
CA LYS A 38 -7.24 4.16 7.38
C LYS A 38 -6.55 2.85 7.77
N ILE A 39 -6.64 1.82 6.93
CA ILE A 39 -6.05 0.51 7.22
C ILE A 39 -4.52 0.60 7.23
N VAL A 40 -3.90 1.39 6.35
CA VAL A 40 -2.44 1.61 6.38
C VAL A 40 -2.00 2.21 7.72
N ARG A 41 -2.74 3.19 8.23
CA ARG A 41 -2.46 3.79 9.54
C ARG A 41 -2.64 2.78 10.68
N GLU A 42 -3.76 2.05 10.69
CA GLU A 42 -4.06 1.06 11.73
C GLU A 42 -3.06 -0.10 11.73
N LYS A 43 -2.66 -0.61 10.56
CA LYS A 43 -1.68 -1.70 10.43
C LYS A 43 -0.25 -1.30 10.75
N SER A 44 0.03 0.00 10.78
CA SER A 44 1.33 0.52 11.15
C SER A 44 1.39 1.01 12.61
N ASP A 45 0.38 0.71 13.43
CA ASP A 45 0.27 1.19 14.82
C ASP A 45 0.47 2.72 14.92
N ASP A 46 -0.22 3.46 14.05
CA ASP A 46 -0.15 4.91 13.89
C ASP A 46 1.26 5.46 13.59
N GLN A 47 2.22 4.61 13.20
CA GLN A 47 3.59 5.03 12.85
C GLN A 47 3.70 5.58 11.43
N PHE A 48 2.77 5.22 10.54
CA PHE A 48 2.78 5.67 9.15
C PHE A 48 1.41 6.19 8.71
N GLU A 49 1.39 7.47 8.33
CA GLU A 49 0.21 8.12 7.76
C GLU A 49 0.37 8.27 6.25
N LEU A 50 -0.50 7.60 5.49
CA LEU A 50 -0.56 7.74 4.05
C LEU A 50 -1.37 8.98 3.68
N LYS A 51 -0.67 10.06 3.31
CA LYS A 51 -1.29 11.31 2.89
C LYS A 51 -2.12 11.14 1.62
N GLU A 52 -3.24 11.86 1.57
CA GLU A 52 -4.21 11.82 0.47
C GLU A 52 -3.58 12.06 -0.91
N GLY A 53 -2.75 13.10 -1.05
CA GLY A 53 -2.08 13.38 -2.32
C GLY A 53 -1.15 12.24 -2.77
N THR A 54 -0.48 11.58 -1.83
CA THR A 54 0.40 10.44 -2.13
C THR A 54 -0.41 9.19 -2.50
N LEU A 55 -1.51 8.94 -1.79
CA LEU A 55 -2.44 7.86 -2.08
C LEU A 55 -2.97 7.98 -3.52
N TYR A 56 -3.53 9.13 -3.89
CA TYR A 56 -4.12 9.29 -5.22
C TYR A 56 -3.09 9.30 -6.36
N LEU A 57 -1.87 9.77 -6.11
CA LEU A 57 -0.78 9.62 -7.08
C LEU A 57 -0.41 8.15 -7.31
N SER A 58 -0.39 7.35 -6.24
CA SER A 58 -0.17 5.90 -6.35
C SER A 58 -1.33 5.20 -7.05
N LEU A 59 -2.58 5.47 -6.67
CA LEU A 59 -3.76 4.91 -7.32
C LEU A 59 -3.79 5.22 -8.83
N LYS A 60 -3.49 6.47 -9.22
CA LYS A 60 -3.41 6.85 -10.63
C LYS A 60 -2.32 6.09 -11.39
N ARG A 61 -1.16 5.85 -10.76
CA ARG A 61 -0.08 5.06 -11.36
C ARG A 61 -0.47 3.59 -11.50
N LEU A 62 -1.12 3.02 -10.49
CA LEU A 62 -1.63 1.65 -10.52
C LEU A 62 -2.72 1.45 -11.57
N GLU A 63 -3.64 2.42 -11.73
CA GLU A 63 -4.64 2.43 -12.81
C GLU A 63 -3.96 2.52 -14.19
N LYS A 64 -2.97 3.40 -14.34
CA LYS A 64 -2.20 3.54 -15.60
C LYS A 64 -1.47 2.25 -15.99
N ASN A 65 -1.00 1.49 -15.00
CA ASN A 65 -0.36 0.20 -15.22
C ASN A 65 -1.36 -0.95 -15.39
N GLU A 66 -2.67 -0.66 -15.38
CA GLU A 66 -3.76 -1.63 -15.45
C GLU A 66 -3.78 -2.63 -14.29
N TRP A 67 -3.07 -2.35 -13.19
CA TRP A 67 -3.02 -3.21 -12.02
C TRP A 67 -4.27 -3.08 -11.15
N ILE A 68 -4.92 -1.94 -11.22
CA ILE A 68 -6.21 -1.72 -10.58
C ILE A 68 -7.18 -1.09 -11.57
N SER A 69 -8.46 -1.34 -11.36
CA SER A 69 -9.56 -0.64 -12.02
C SER A 69 -10.40 0.09 -10.97
N SER A 70 -11.24 1.02 -11.39
CA SER A 70 -12.13 1.73 -10.48
C SER A 70 -13.57 1.76 -10.96
N TYR A 71 -14.47 1.89 -10.00
CA TYR A 71 -15.90 2.01 -10.24
C TYR A 71 -16.54 2.89 -9.17
N TRP A 72 -17.68 3.47 -9.48
CA TRP A 72 -18.48 4.23 -8.50
C TRP A 72 -19.39 3.27 -7.75
N GLY A 73 -19.38 3.32 -6.43
CA GLY A 73 -20.32 2.59 -5.60
C GLY A 73 -21.73 3.15 -5.71
N ASP A 74 -22.70 2.31 -5.36
CA ASP A 74 -24.14 2.61 -5.43
C ASP A 74 -24.69 3.22 -4.12
N GLU A 75 -23.82 3.70 -3.22
CA GLU A 75 -24.28 4.29 -1.96
C GLU A 75 -25.12 5.55 -2.21
N GLN A 76 -26.34 5.53 -1.69
CA GLN A 76 -27.27 6.66 -1.69
C GLN A 76 -27.31 7.22 -0.27
N GLY A 77 -26.41 8.16 0.03
CA GLY A 77 -26.33 8.79 1.36
C GLY A 77 -25.63 10.16 1.33
N PRO A 78 -25.58 10.86 2.47
CA PRO A 78 -25.11 12.26 2.56
C PRO A 78 -23.66 12.51 2.12
N GLY A 79 -22.88 11.47 1.85
CA GLY A 79 -21.47 11.55 1.41
C GLY A 79 -21.24 11.40 -0.10
N GLY A 80 -22.30 11.24 -0.90
CA GLY A 80 -22.19 10.97 -2.33
C GLY A 80 -21.62 9.57 -2.64
N ARG A 81 -21.52 9.25 -3.94
CA ARG A 81 -20.95 7.98 -4.41
C ARG A 81 -19.46 7.93 -4.11
N ARG A 82 -18.97 6.79 -3.62
CA ARG A 82 -17.54 6.57 -3.39
C ARG A 82 -16.89 5.93 -4.61
N LYS A 83 -15.68 6.36 -4.95
CA LYS A 83 -14.86 5.68 -5.96
C LYS A 83 -14.14 4.51 -5.30
N TYR A 84 -14.51 3.31 -5.68
CA TYR A 84 -13.86 2.06 -5.28
C TYR A 84 -12.77 1.69 -6.26
N TYR A 85 -11.78 0.95 -5.76
CA TYR A 85 -10.71 0.36 -6.54
C TYR A 85 -10.75 -1.14 -6.38
N ARG A 86 -10.49 -1.85 -7.48
CA ARG A 86 -10.45 -3.31 -7.58
C ARG A 86 -9.13 -3.74 -8.19
N LEU A 87 -8.53 -4.78 -7.62
CA LEU A 87 -7.35 -5.43 -8.20
C LEU A 87 -7.74 -6.15 -9.50
N THR A 88 -6.98 -5.95 -10.57
CA THR A 88 -7.18 -6.68 -11.84
C THR A 88 -6.38 -7.98 -11.83
N SER A 89 -6.61 -8.85 -12.81
CA SER A 89 -5.78 -10.05 -13.03
C SER A 89 -4.31 -9.71 -13.32
N VAL A 90 -4.05 -8.63 -14.07
CA VAL A 90 -2.68 -8.12 -14.29
C VAL A 90 -2.07 -7.62 -12.98
N GLY A 91 -2.87 -6.94 -12.16
CA GLY A 91 -2.45 -6.46 -10.84
C GLY A 91 -2.20 -7.57 -9.84
N GLU A 92 -2.92 -8.68 -9.90
CA GLU A 92 -2.65 -9.88 -9.09
C GLU A 92 -1.26 -10.44 -9.37
N GLU A 93 -0.90 -10.55 -10.65
CA GLU A 93 0.44 -11.03 -11.03
C GLU A 93 1.52 -10.02 -10.63
N GLY A 94 1.29 -8.72 -10.86
CA GLY A 94 2.16 -7.65 -10.38
C GLY A 94 2.35 -7.66 -8.86
N PHE A 95 1.28 -7.95 -8.10
CA PHE A 95 1.34 -8.04 -6.64
C PHE A 95 2.14 -9.25 -6.17
N LYS A 96 1.96 -10.43 -6.80
CA LYS A 96 2.78 -11.61 -6.51
C LYS A 96 4.26 -11.32 -6.74
N GLN A 97 4.61 -10.67 -7.86
CA GLN A 97 5.99 -10.31 -8.15
C GLN A 97 6.55 -9.33 -7.11
N LYS A 98 5.79 -8.30 -6.73
CA LYS A 98 6.17 -7.35 -5.67
C LYS A 98 6.40 -8.03 -4.33
N ARG A 99 5.61 -9.06 -4.02
CA ARG A 99 5.78 -9.86 -2.81
C ARG A 99 7.08 -10.66 -2.84
N LEU A 100 7.39 -11.32 -3.95
CA LEU A 100 8.64 -12.07 -4.13
C LEU A 100 9.86 -11.15 -4.04
N GLU A 101 9.81 -9.96 -4.66
CA GLU A 101 10.87 -8.94 -4.54
C GLU A 101 11.12 -8.56 -3.08
N TRP A 102 10.06 -8.35 -2.30
CA TRP A 102 10.17 -8.00 -0.88
C TRP A 102 10.70 -9.16 -0.02
N GLU A 103 10.23 -10.38 -0.27
CA GLU A 103 10.73 -11.58 0.40
C GLU A 103 12.23 -11.75 0.16
N PHE A 104 12.68 -11.62 -1.08
CA PHE A 104 14.10 -11.66 -1.43
C PHE A 104 14.93 -10.58 -0.70
N VAL A 105 14.46 -9.33 -0.66
CA VAL A 105 15.16 -8.24 0.05
C VAL A 105 15.32 -8.55 1.53
N LYS A 106 14.25 -9.04 2.19
CA LYS A 106 14.32 -9.45 3.60
C LYS A 106 15.35 -10.56 3.79
N ASP A 107 15.27 -11.61 2.98
CA ASP A 107 16.12 -12.78 3.14
C ASP A 107 17.60 -12.43 2.96
N VAL A 108 17.93 -11.56 2.01
CA VAL A 108 19.29 -11.03 1.83
C VAL A 108 19.74 -10.28 3.08
N ILE A 109 18.96 -9.32 3.59
CA ILE A 109 19.31 -8.54 4.78
C ILE A 109 19.48 -9.46 6.00
N ASP A 110 18.53 -10.36 6.22
CA ASP A 110 18.53 -11.30 7.35
C ASP A 110 19.78 -12.18 7.31
N SER A 111 20.21 -12.64 6.12
CA SER A 111 21.45 -13.42 5.95
C SER A 111 22.71 -12.70 6.44
N PHE A 112 22.77 -11.37 6.32
CA PHE A 112 23.87 -10.55 6.84
C PHE A 112 23.72 -10.26 8.34
N LEU A 113 22.49 -10.09 8.84
CA LEU A 113 22.22 -9.80 10.26
C LEU A 113 22.40 -11.02 11.17
N ASP A 114 22.18 -12.21 10.62
CA ASP A 114 22.39 -13.50 11.30
C ASP A 114 23.79 -14.07 11.05
N TRP A 115 24.62 -13.37 10.26
CA TRP A 115 25.99 -13.79 10.00
C TRP A 115 26.81 -13.82 11.29
N GLY A 116 27.25 -15.03 11.68
CA GLY A 116 28.09 -15.24 12.85
C GLY A 116 27.35 -15.29 14.19
N LYS A 117 26.01 -15.38 14.20
CA LYS A 117 25.25 -15.89 15.35
C LYS A 117 25.29 -17.42 15.34
#